data_AF-A0A817M256-F1
#
_entry.id   AF-A0A817M256-F1
#
_cell.length_a   1.000
_cell.length_b   1.000
_cell.length_c   1.000
_cell.angle_alpha   90.00
_cell.angle_beta   90.00
_cell.angle_gamma   90.00
#
_symmetry.space_group_name_H-M   'P 1'
#
loop_
_entity.id
_entity.type
_entity.pdbx_description
1 polymer ?
#
loop_
_entity_poly.entity_id
_entity_poly.type
_entity_poly.pdbx_seq_one_letter_code
_entity_poly.pdbx_strand_id
1 'polypeptide(L)' 'MTAATTDRSLCDICQKAKGILKCEGCSKTFCYNHFSDHRQELNQQLDEVEVSRDLFRQTLTEQTPELQNYILVQQ' A
#
# COMPACT_ATOMS: atom_id res chain seq x y z
N MET A 1 40.72 11.95 -19.68
CA MET A 1 40.34 11.62 -18.29
C MET A 1 38.86 11.31 -18.28
N THR A 2 38.49 10.04 -18.21
CA THR A 2 37.09 9.59 -18.11
C THR A 2 36.67 9.71 -16.65
N ALA A 3 35.77 10.67 -16.36
CA ALA A 3 35.18 10.81 -15.04
C ALA A 3 34.27 9.61 -14.76
N ALA A 4 34.57 8.86 -13.69
CA ALA A 4 33.66 7.84 -13.19
C ALA A 4 32.43 8.54 -12.61
N THR A 5 31.31 8.49 -13.32
CA THR A 5 30.01 8.89 -12.78
C THR A 5 29.60 7.82 -11.77
N THR A 6 29.95 8.01 -10.49
CA THR A 6 29.26 7.30 -9.42
C THR A 6 27.80 7.71 -9.49
N ASP A 7 26.95 6.84 -10.05
CA ASP A 7 25.52 7.02 -10.11
C ASP A 7 24.99 7.01 -8.66
N ARG A 8 24.93 8.20 -8.06
CA ARG A 8 24.51 8.37 -6.67
C ARG A 8 23.00 8.27 -6.68
N SER A 9 22.46 7.22 -6.08
CA SER A 9 21.03 7.10 -5.85
C SER A 9 20.52 8.36 -5.12
N LEU A 10 19.50 8.99 -5.69
CA LEU A 10 18.86 10.18 -5.14
C LEU A 10 17.50 9.81 -4.57
N CYS A 11 17.04 10.62 -3.62
CA CYS A 11 15.65 10.52 -3.17
C CYS A 11 14.72 10.91 -4.32
N ASP A 12 13.77 10.04 -4.66
CA ASP A 12 12.80 10.27 -5.73
C ASP A 12 11.94 11.52 -5.51
N ILE A 13 11.74 11.93 -4.24
CA ILE A 13 10.94 13.09 -3.87
C ILE A 13 11.77 14.40 -3.91
N CYS A 14 12.93 14.45 -3.24
CA CYS A 14 13.66 15.72 -3.06
C CYS A 14 15.02 15.79 -3.76
N GLN A 15 15.41 14.74 -4.48
CA GLN A 15 16.62 14.68 -5.30
C GLN A 15 17.94 14.91 -4.53
N LYS A 16 17.93 14.72 -3.21
CA LYS A 16 19.12 14.75 -2.35
C LYS A 16 19.71 13.35 -2.24
N ALA A 17 21.04 13.23 -2.14
CA ALA A 17 21.78 11.96 -2.07
C ALA A 17 22.12 11.48 -0.64
N LYS A 18 21.74 12.24 0.40
CA LYS A 18 22.18 11.95 1.78
C LYS A 18 21.21 10.97 2.45
N GLY A 19 21.75 9.85 2.95
CA GLY A 19 21.00 8.90 3.78
C GLY A 19 19.85 8.27 3.02
N ILE A 20 20.21 7.50 1.98
CA ILE A 20 19.28 6.95 1.00
C ILE A 20 18.92 5.52 1.35
N LEU A 21 17.64 5.22 1.29
CA LEU A 21 17.07 3.89 1.52
C LEU A 21 16.16 3.54 0.35
N LYS A 22 16.18 2.27 -0.03
CA LYS A 22 15.28 1.72 -1.04
C LYS A 22 14.15 0.98 -0.36
N CYS A 23 12.92 1.31 -0.71
CA CYS A 23 11.76 0.47 -0.43
C CYS A 23 11.69 -0.58 -1.53
N GLU A 24 12.09 -1.82 -1.25
CA GLU A 24 12.08 -2.90 -2.25
C GLU A 24 10.67 -3.22 -2.74
N GLY A 25 9.68 -3.20 -1.84
CA GLY A 25 8.28 -3.47 -2.19
C GLY A 25 7.71 -2.47 -3.20
N CYS A 26 8.07 -1.19 -3.09
CA CYS A 26 7.63 -0.16 -4.03
C CYS A 26 8.66 0.11 -5.14
N SER A 27 9.85 -0.49 -5.06
CA SER A 27 11.00 -0.21 -5.94
C SER A 27 11.35 1.28 -6.06
N LYS A 28 11.17 2.04 -4.96
CA LYS A 28 11.43 3.48 -4.88
C LYS A 28 12.53 3.81 -3.89
N THR A 29 13.21 4.93 -4.13
CA THR A 29 14.36 5.39 -3.36
C THR A 29 14.03 6.68 -2.63
N PHE A 30 14.31 6.72 -1.32
CA PHE A 30 13.94 7.86 -0.45
C PHE A 30 15.11 8.27 0.45
N CYS A 31 15.14 9.54 0.84
CA CYS A 31 15.91 9.93 2.02
C CYS A 31 15.15 9.52 3.30
N TYR A 32 15.83 9.47 4.44
CA TYR A 32 15.22 9.07 5.72
C TYR A 32 13.86 9.72 6.04
N ASN A 33 13.71 11.02 5.81
CA ASN A 33 12.46 11.73 6.09
C ASN A 33 11.32 11.20 5.21
N HIS A 34 11.51 11.22 3.89
CA HIS A 34 10.51 10.75 2.94
C HIS A 34 10.26 9.25 3.02
N PHE A 35 11.23 8.46 3.49
CA PHE A 35 11.04 7.04 3.77
C PHE A 35 10.07 6.85 4.95
N SER A 36 10.18 7.68 5.99
CA SER A 36 9.25 7.66 7.13
C SER A 36 7.84 8.03 6.69
N ASP A 37 7.70 9.10 5.89
CA ASP A 37 6.41 9.54 5.36
C ASP A 37 5.79 8.45 4.48
N HIS A 38 6.59 7.85 3.59
CA HIS A 38 6.15 6.74 2.75
C HIS A 38 5.69 5.52 3.56
N ARG A 39 6.40 5.18 4.65
CA ARG A 39 5.99 4.08 5.52
C ARG A 39 4.66 4.37 6.22
N GLN A 40 4.43 5.62 6.63
CA GLN A 40 3.16 6.03 7.21
C GLN A 40 2.02 5.92 6.18
N GLU A 41 2.24 6.36 4.94
CA GLU A 41 1.28 6.20 3.84
C GLU A 41 0.91 4.73 3.62
N LEU A 42 1.90 3.82 3.58
CA LEU A 42 1.65 2.38 3.42
C LEU A 42 0.81 1.79 4.56
N ASN A 43 1.03 2.23 5.80
CA ASN A 43 0.20 1.79 6.93
C ASN A 43 -1.25 2.27 6.78
N GLN A 44 -1.45 3.53 6.37
CA GLN A 44 -2.79 4.06 6.13
C GLN A 44 -3.52 3.30 5.02
N GLN A 45 -2.83 2.99 3.92
CA GLN A 45 -3.41 2.17 2.84
C GLN A 45 -3.78 0.76 3.33
N LEU A 46 -2.97 0.17 4.21
CA LEU A 46 -3.31 -1.12 4.82
C LEU A 46 -4.56 -1.02 5.68
N ASP A 47 -4.65 -0.02 6.56
CA ASP A 47 -5.81 0.22 7.41
C ASP A 47 -7.09 0.37 6.57
N GLU A 48 -7.02 1.10 5.45
CA GLU A 48 -8.14 1.26 4.50
C GLU A 48 -8.58 -0.08 3.88
N VAL A 49 -7.62 -0.94 3.50
CA VAL A 49 -7.90 -2.28 2.97
C VAL A 49 -8.58 -3.15 4.03
N GLU A 50 -8.14 -3.09 5.29
CA GLU A 50 -8.75 -3.85 6.38
C GLU A 50 -10.19 -3.40 6.66
N VAL A 51 -10.42 -2.09 6.71
CA VAL A 51 -11.76 -1.53 6.86
C VAL A 51 -12.66 -1.95 5.69
N SER A 52 -12.16 -1.86 4.46
CA SER A 52 -12.90 -2.27 3.26
C SER A 52 -13.27 -3.76 3.30
N ARG A 53 -12.33 -4.63 3.70
CA ARG A 53 -12.55 -6.07 3.90
C ARG A 53 -13.64 -6.33 4.94
N ASP A 54 -13.58 -5.64 6.07
CA ASP A 54 -14.52 -5.85 7.17
C ASP A 54 -15.94 -5.41 6.80
N LEU A 55 -16.07 -4.26 6.13
CA LEU A 55 -17.35 -3.79 5.56
C LEU A 55 -17.89 -4.78 4.52
N PHE A 56 -17.04 -5.28 3.63
CA PHE A 56 -17.45 -6.27 2.62
C PHE A 56 -17.95 -7.56 3.28
N ARG A 57 -17.26 -8.06 4.31
CA ARG A 57 -17.68 -9.24 5.07
C ARG A 57 -18.99 -9.02 5.83
N GLN A 58 -19.18 -7.85 6.43
CA GLN A 58 -20.44 -7.47 7.08
C GLN A 58 -21.58 -7.48 6.06
N THR A 59 -21.38 -6.81 4.93
CA THR A 59 -22.34 -6.75 3.81
C THR A 59 -22.77 -8.16 3.36
N LEU A 60 -21.82 -9.07 3.16
CA LEU A 60 -22.14 -10.46 2.79
C LEU A 60 -22.91 -11.21 3.87
N THR A 61 -22.54 -11.02 5.14
CA THR A 61 -23.18 -11.68 6.27
C THR A 61 -24.62 -11.19 6.45
N GLU A 62 -24.85 -9.89 6.32
CA GLU A 62 -26.17 -9.27 6.43
C GLU A 62 -27.10 -9.62 5.25
N GLN A 63 -26.55 -9.89 4.06
CA GLN A 63 -27.32 -10.35 2.89
C GLN A 63 -27.62 -11.87 2.92
N THR A 64 -26.93 -12.65 3.74
CA THR A 64 -27.13 -14.11 3.81
C THR A 64 -28.52 -14.52 4.36
N PRO A 65 -29.09 -13.87 5.38
CA PRO A 65 -30.47 -14.10 5.83
C PRO A 65 -31.52 -13.77 4.75
N GLU A 66 -31.31 -12.72 3.96
CA GLU A 66 -32.20 -12.34 2.86
C GLU A 66 -32.22 -13.42 1.76
N LEU A 67 -31.06 -14.02 1.46
CA LEU A 67 -30.94 -15.13 0.50
C LEU A 67 -31.62 -16.43 0.96
N GLN A 68 -31.67 -16.70 2.28
CA GLN A 68 -32.40 -17.85 2.83
C GLN A 68 -33.93 -17.69 2.75
N ASN A 69 -34.43 -16.46 2.64
CA ASN A 69 -35.84 -16.18 2.41
C ASN A 69 -36.24 -16.26 0.92
N TYR A 70 -35.28 -16.38 -0.01
CA TYR A 70 -35.58 -16.74 -1.39
C TYR A 70 -35.79 -18.25 -1.49
N ILE A 71 -37.06 -18.62 -1.37
CA ILE A 71 -37.72 -19.92 -1.63
C ILE A 71 -37.47 -20.38 -3.08
N LEU A 72 -36.21 -20.54 -3.52
CA LEU A 72 -35.88 -20.95 -4.90
C LEU A 72 -34.78 -22.01 -4.99
N VAL A 73 -34.36 -22.62 -3.88
CA VAL A 73 -33.68 -23.92 -3.88
C VAL A 73 -34.68 -25.01 -3.44
N GLN A 74 -35.79 -25.09 -4.17
CA GLN A 74 -36.72 -26.21 -4.15
C GLN A 74 -36.83 -26.70 -5.60
N GLN A 75 -35.90 -27.56 -6.00
CA GLN A 75 -36.06 -28.51 -7.10
C GLN A 75 -35.51 -29.86 -6.66
#